data_AF-A0AAE6CG58-F1
#
_entry.id   AF-A0AAE6CG58-F1
#
_cell.length_a   1.000
_cell.length_b   1.000
_cell.length_c   1.000
_cell.angle_alpha   90.00
_cell.angle_beta   90.00
_cell.angle_gamma   90.00
#
_symmetry.space_group_name_H-M   'P 1'
#
loop_
_entity.id
_entity.type
_entity.pdbx_description
1 polymer ?
#
loop_
_entity_poly.entity_id
_entity_poly.type
_entity_poly.pdbx_seq_one_letter_code
_entity_poly.pdbx_strand_id
1 'polypeptide(L)'
;MKSRFAYILLSSALFSSYSGLVCAEIYRWVDAQGNVEYSDQEREGAEKVEVGPTATITMPKMSNTPLSSGDEPEPAPSSYYATLNITFPSNDSAFHSGNGDLTVLFTSDPTLYPNHSYRVSLDGAPVGTTKDNFLELKGVNRGTHSVSLDVIDNSGVVQSATPVQFTIHRPSVKN
;
A
#
# COMPACT_ATOMS: atom_id res chain seq x y z
N MET A 1 -76.41 18.39 10.93
CA MET A 1 -77.03 17.06 11.08
C MET A 1 -76.11 16.05 10.41
N LYS A 2 -75.62 15.07 11.20
CA LYS A 2 -74.86 13.86 10.82
C LYS A 2 -73.35 14.01 10.49
N SER A 3 -72.59 14.01 11.59
CA SER A 3 -71.26 13.39 11.76
C SER A 3 -71.14 12.03 11.04
N ARG A 4 -69.92 11.58 10.66
CA ARG A 4 -69.26 10.33 11.16
C ARG A 4 -67.77 10.26 10.78
N PHE A 5 -66.93 10.07 11.81
CA PHE A 5 -65.73 9.20 11.94
C PHE A 5 -64.64 9.24 10.83
N ALA A 6 -63.34 9.06 11.06
CA ALA A 6 -62.42 8.90 12.19
C ALA A 6 -61.03 8.65 11.55
N TYR A 7 -60.00 8.49 12.39
CA TYR A 7 -58.64 7.95 12.10
C TYR A 7 -57.61 8.97 11.59
N ILE A 8 -56.32 8.94 11.95
CA ILE A 8 -55.51 8.26 12.98
C ILE A 8 -54.17 9.04 12.98
N LEU A 9 -53.50 9.10 14.13
CA LEU A 9 -52.13 9.58 14.31
C LEU A 9 -51.12 8.89 13.36
N LEU A 10 -50.13 9.62 12.82
CA LEU A 10 -48.76 9.07 12.70
C LEU A 10 -47.72 10.16 12.44
N SER A 11 -46.73 10.21 13.33
CA SER A 11 -45.44 10.89 13.21
C SER A 11 -44.57 10.28 12.11
N SER A 12 -43.89 11.09 11.30
CA SER A 12 -42.67 10.66 10.59
C SER A 12 -41.70 11.82 10.38
N ALA A 13 -40.57 11.74 11.08
CA ALA A 13 -39.38 12.54 10.84
C ALA A 13 -38.72 12.05 9.54
N LEU A 14 -38.52 12.95 8.58
CA LEU A 14 -37.83 12.62 7.33
C LEU A 14 -36.38 13.09 7.42
N PHE A 15 -35.51 12.18 7.88
CA PHE A 15 -34.06 12.27 7.70
C PHE A 15 -33.76 12.09 6.20
N SER A 16 -33.33 13.16 5.52
CA SER A 16 -32.88 13.07 4.14
C SER A 16 -31.35 13.08 4.12
N SER A 17 -30.77 11.88 4.01
CA SER A 17 -29.34 11.63 3.85
C SER A 17 -28.95 11.75 2.37
N TYR A 18 -28.17 12.78 2.04
CA TYR A 18 -27.49 12.90 0.74
C TYR A 18 -26.13 12.22 0.82
N SER A 19 -25.96 11.08 0.13
CA SER A 19 -24.66 10.43 -0.05
C SER A 19 -23.99 10.99 -1.31
N GLY A 20 -22.89 11.74 -1.14
CA GLY A 20 -22.02 12.15 -2.24
C GLY A 20 -21.03 11.05 -2.62
N LEU A 21 -20.84 10.84 -3.93
CA LEU A 21 -19.74 10.06 -4.50
C LEU A 21 -18.40 10.77 -4.22
N VAL A 22 -17.42 10.07 -3.66
CA VAL A 22 -16.05 10.57 -3.48
C VAL A 22 -15.10 9.65 -4.25
N CYS A 23 -14.47 10.20 -5.29
CA CYS A 23 -13.32 9.61 -5.97
C CYS A 23 -12.07 10.05 -5.18
N ALA A 24 -11.33 9.10 -4.60
CA ALA A 24 -10.15 9.40 -3.80
C ALA A 24 -8.87 9.03 -4.57
N GLU A 25 -8.28 10.01 -5.24
CA GLU A 25 -6.91 9.94 -5.74
C GLU A 25 -5.95 10.35 -4.60
N ILE A 26 -4.97 9.51 -4.30
CA ILE A 26 -4.08 9.66 -3.13
C ILE A 26 -2.71 10.14 -3.60
N TYR A 27 -2.25 11.27 -3.04
CA TYR A 27 -0.88 11.77 -3.19
C TYR A 27 -0.22 11.91 -1.81
N ARG A 28 1.09 11.62 -1.71
CA ARG A 28 1.88 11.72 -0.46
C ARG A 28 3.18 12.46 -0.70
N TRP A 29 3.47 13.46 0.12
CA TRP A 29 4.81 14.02 0.31
C TRP A 29 5.06 14.37 1.79
N VAL A 30 6.33 14.53 2.17
CA VAL A 30 6.88 14.67 3.52
C VAL A 30 7.81 15.89 3.50
N ASP A 31 7.63 16.83 4.42
CA ASP A 31 8.48 18.02 4.53
C ASP A 31 9.76 17.77 5.34
N ALA A 32 10.67 18.76 5.32
CA ALA A 32 12.00 18.68 5.92
C ALA A 32 12.02 18.71 7.46
N GLN A 33 10.88 18.66 8.14
CA GLN A 33 10.76 18.58 9.60
C GLN A 33 9.86 17.41 10.06
N GLY A 34 9.44 16.53 9.15
CA GLY A 34 8.81 15.25 9.47
C GLY A 34 7.35 15.32 9.92
N ASN A 35 6.67 16.44 9.66
CA ASN A 35 5.23 16.58 9.92
C ASN A 35 4.47 16.57 8.58
N VAL A 36 3.26 16.00 8.58
CA VAL A 36 2.42 15.88 7.39
C VAL A 36 1.28 16.89 7.50
N GLU A 37 1.32 17.93 6.69
CA GLU A 37 0.29 18.96 6.58
C GLU A 37 -0.23 19.01 5.12
N TYR A 38 -1.55 19.02 4.93
CA TYR A 38 -2.21 19.00 3.61
C TYR A 38 -2.89 20.34 3.32
N SER A 39 -2.61 20.97 2.17
CA SER A 39 -3.29 22.22 1.75
C SER A 39 -3.38 22.35 0.22
N ASP A 40 -4.55 22.78 -0.27
CA ASP A 40 -4.95 22.80 -1.69
C ASP A 40 -5.26 24.23 -2.22
N GLN A 41 -4.30 25.15 -2.33
CA GLN A 41 -4.49 26.40 -3.13
C GLN A 41 -3.21 26.96 -3.77
N GLU A 42 -3.27 27.22 -5.08
CA GLU A 42 -2.32 28.06 -5.84
C GLU A 42 -2.63 29.56 -5.63
N ARG A 43 -1.62 30.44 -5.67
CA ARG A 43 -1.82 31.90 -5.81
C ARG A 43 -0.98 32.50 -6.93
N GLU A 44 -1.60 33.47 -7.61
CA GLU A 44 -1.09 34.33 -8.66
C GLU A 44 0.14 35.16 -8.24
N GLY A 45 1.07 35.39 -9.20
CA GLY A 45 2.14 36.40 -9.07
C GLY A 45 3.46 36.11 -9.78
N ALA A 46 3.48 35.34 -10.87
CA ALA A 46 4.73 34.97 -11.55
C ALA A 46 5.36 36.16 -12.31
N GLU A 47 6.54 36.59 -11.86
CA GLU A 47 7.39 37.56 -12.56
C GLU A 47 8.28 36.85 -13.60
N LYS A 48 8.38 37.45 -14.79
CA LYS A 48 9.02 36.88 -15.97
C LYS A 48 10.53 37.14 -15.94
N VAL A 49 11.36 36.09 -15.95
CA VAL A 49 12.82 36.23 -16.13
C VAL A 49 13.20 35.79 -17.56
N GLU A 50 13.78 36.71 -18.32
CA GLU A 50 14.36 36.44 -19.64
C GLU A 50 15.75 35.79 -19.50
N VAL A 51 15.94 34.65 -20.14
CA VAL A 51 17.24 33.99 -20.27
C VAL A 51 17.82 34.26 -21.66
N GLY A 52 19.06 34.79 -21.70
CA GLY A 52 19.82 35.10 -22.91
C GLY A 52 20.29 33.87 -23.70
N PRO A 53 20.90 34.07 -24.89
CA PRO A 53 21.04 33.04 -25.91
C PRO A 53 22.01 31.91 -25.55
N THR A 54 21.58 30.69 -25.83
CA THR A 54 22.23 29.40 -25.59
C THR A 54 23.50 29.21 -26.43
N ALA A 55 24.58 28.73 -25.82
CA ALA A 55 25.74 28.21 -26.54
C ALA A 55 25.42 26.83 -27.14
N THR A 56 25.57 26.70 -28.45
CA THR A 56 25.33 25.46 -29.20
C THR A 56 26.50 24.49 -29.01
N ILE A 57 26.25 23.31 -28.45
CA ILE A 57 27.19 22.18 -28.44
C ILE A 57 26.66 21.14 -29.43
N THR A 58 27.50 20.73 -30.39
CA THR A 58 27.18 19.65 -31.34
C THR A 58 27.15 18.31 -30.61
N MET A 59 25.98 17.65 -30.61
CA MET A 59 25.80 16.31 -30.07
C MET A 59 26.39 15.23 -31.00
N PRO A 60 27.06 14.20 -30.48
CA PRO A 60 27.35 12.99 -31.24
C PRO A 60 26.06 12.19 -31.49
N LYS A 61 26.03 11.49 -32.63
CA LYS A 61 24.86 10.82 -33.20
C LYS A 61 24.35 9.69 -32.29
N MET A 62 23.04 9.74 -32.06
CA MET A 62 22.21 8.86 -31.25
C MET A 62 22.35 7.38 -31.63
N SER A 63 22.69 6.52 -30.66
CA SER A 63 22.40 5.08 -30.73
C SER A 63 21.14 4.83 -29.92
N ASN A 64 20.13 4.24 -30.57
CA ASN A 64 18.82 3.96 -29.98
C ASN A 64 18.96 3.09 -28.73
N THR A 65 18.62 3.65 -27.57
CA THR A 65 18.41 2.90 -26.34
C THR A 65 17.05 3.33 -25.79
N PRO A 66 16.17 2.42 -25.32
CA PRO A 66 14.80 2.78 -24.99
C PRO A 66 14.75 3.72 -23.79
N LEU A 67 13.70 4.52 -23.77
CA LEU A 67 13.34 5.50 -22.75
C LEU A 67 13.48 4.90 -21.34
N SER A 68 14.36 5.50 -20.54
CA SER A 68 14.41 5.29 -19.09
C SER A 68 13.10 5.82 -18.49
N SER A 69 12.31 4.91 -17.92
CA SER A 69 11.18 5.20 -17.07
C SER A 69 11.37 4.38 -15.81
N GLY A 70 11.36 5.07 -14.67
CA GLY A 70 11.56 4.47 -13.37
C GLY A 70 12.66 5.21 -12.65
N ASP A 71 12.25 6.07 -11.73
CA ASP A 71 13.04 6.45 -10.57
C ASP A 71 13.42 5.14 -9.86
N GLU A 72 14.54 4.53 -10.25
CA GLU A 72 15.09 3.37 -9.60
C GLU A 72 15.61 3.87 -8.26
N PRO A 73 15.08 3.39 -7.12
CA PRO A 73 15.53 3.85 -5.82
C PRO A 73 17.02 3.56 -5.72
N GLU A 74 17.81 4.62 -5.56
CA GLU A 74 19.24 4.57 -5.34
C GLU A 74 19.53 3.51 -4.26
N PRO A 75 20.47 2.56 -4.49
CA PRO A 75 20.65 1.44 -3.58
C PRO A 75 21.00 1.96 -2.19
N ALA A 76 20.09 1.70 -1.26
CA ALA A 76 20.23 1.99 0.16
C ALA A 76 21.56 1.45 0.72
N PRO A 77 22.12 2.07 1.77
CA PRO A 77 23.43 1.71 2.33
C PRO A 77 23.50 0.22 2.71
N SER A 78 24.72 -0.32 2.68
CA SER A 78 25.10 -1.70 3.05
C SER A 78 23.99 -2.47 3.79
N SER A 79 23.33 -3.40 3.09
CA SER A 79 22.20 -4.15 3.62
C SER A 79 22.60 -4.91 4.90
N TYR A 80 21.85 -4.72 5.98
CA TYR A 80 22.02 -5.49 7.22
C TYR A 80 21.86 -7.00 6.99
N TYR A 81 21.04 -7.37 6.00
CA TYR A 81 20.81 -8.74 5.59
C TYR A 81 21.22 -8.93 4.14
N ALA A 82 22.11 -9.89 3.89
CA ALA A 82 22.49 -10.29 2.55
C ALA A 82 21.30 -10.89 1.78
N THR A 83 20.42 -11.62 2.49
CA THR A 83 19.16 -12.11 1.93
C THR A 83 17.99 -11.83 2.85
N LEU A 84 16.85 -11.48 2.27
CA LEU A 84 15.57 -11.37 2.95
C LEU A 84 14.47 -11.71 1.93
N ASN A 85 13.76 -12.80 2.13
CA ASN A 85 12.80 -13.30 1.16
C ASN A 85 11.60 -14.00 1.81
N ILE A 86 10.44 -13.84 1.19
CA ILE A 86 9.23 -14.59 1.51
C ILE A 86 9.33 -15.93 0.77
N THR A 87 9.27 -17.04 1.49
CA THR A 87 9.36 -18.41 0.94
C THR A 87 7.98 -19.02 0.69
N PHE A 88 6.98 -18.60 1.46
CA PHE A 88 5.59 -19.00 1.27
C PHE A 88 4.66 -17.86 1.72
N PRO A 89 3.58 -17.54 1.00
CA PRO A 89 3.16 -18.12 -0.28
C PRO A 89 4.19 -17.88 -1.40
N SER A 90 4.11 -18.67 -2.47
CA SER A 90 4.87 -18.40 -3.70
C SER A 90 4.19 -17.28 -4.48
N ASN A 91 4.96 -16.54 -5.29
CA ASN A 91 4.39 -15.49 -6.14
C ASN A 91 3.35 -16.05 -7.11
N ASP A 92 2.23 -15.34 -7.20
CA ASP A 92 1.03 -15.66 -8.00
C ASP A 92 0.36 -17.00 -7.64
N SER A 93 0.63 -17.54 -6.43
CA SER A 93 -0.04 -18.75 -5.96
C SER A 93 -1.52 -18.53 -5.65
N ALA A 94 -2.32 -19.60 -5.74
CA ALA A 94 -3.76 -19.55 -5.50
C ALA A 94 -4.18 -20.58 -4.44
N PHE A 95 -5.01 -20.15 -3.50
CA PHE A 95 -5.49 -20.93 -2.37
C PHE A 95 -7.02 -21.00 -2.37
N HIS A 96 -7.57 -22.12 -1.91
CA HIS A 96 -9.02 -22.34 -1.76
C HIS A 96 -9.44 -22.42 -0.28
N SER A 97 -8.68 -21.76 0.59
CA SER A 97 -8.91 -21.77 2.05
C SER A 97 -10.26 -21.13 2.36
N GLY A 98 -11.23 -21.95 2.79
CA GLY A 98 -12.59 -21.48 3.05
C GLY A 98 -12.70 -20.44 4.16
N ASN A 99 -11.75 -20.45 5.10
CA ASN A 99 -11.71 -19.54 6.24
C ASN A 99 -10.71 -18.38 6.04
N GLY A 100 -9.97 -18.35 4.94
CA GLY A 100 -8.97 -17.29 4.69
C GLY A 100 -7.72 -17.38 5.56
N ASP A 101 -7.48 -18.52 6.22
CA ASP A 101 -6.28 -18.72 7.02
C ASP A 101 -5.10 -19.10 6.10
N LEU A 102 -3.97 -18.40 6.27
CA LEU A 102 -2.74 -18.58 5.51
C LEU A 102 -1.52 -18.31 6.39
N THR A 103 -0.53 -19.19 6.38
CA THR A 103 0.77 -18.91 7.00
C THR A 103 1.67 -18.22 5.99
N VAL A 104 2.40 -17.19 6.42
CA VAL A 104 3.50 -16.60 5.66
C VAL A 104 4.81 -17.10 6.25
N LEU A 105 5.68 -17.67 5.41
CA LEU A 105 7.02 -18.13 5.78
C LEU A 105 8.05 -17.24 5.10
N PHE A 106 9.15 -16.98 5.78
CA PHE A 106 10.22 -16.13 5.28
C PHE A 106 11.57 -16.50 5.87
N THR A 107 12.64 -16.04 5.22
CA THR A 107 14.01 -16.30 5.63
C THR A 107 14.87 -15.04 5.49
N SER A 108 15.89 -14.93 6.33
CA SER A 108 16.95 -13.94 6.17
C SER A 108 18.32 -14.56 6.42
N ASP A 109 19.35 -13.96 5.81
CA ASP A 109 20.75 -14.25 6.08
C ASP A 109 21.51 -12.93 6.33
N PRO A 110 22.16 -12.74 7.49
CA PRO A 110 22.20 -13.65 8.64
C PRO A 110 20.83 -13.81 9.31
N THR A 111 20.76 -14.66 10.34
CA THR A 111 19.57 -14.77 11.17
C THR A 111 19.21 -13.42 11.80
N LEU A 112 17.94 -13.26 12.16
CA LEU A 112 17.42 -12.00 12.70
C LEU A 112 18.26 -11.49 13.88
N TYR A 113 18.78 -10.27 13.78
CA TYR A 113 19.50 -9.62 14.87
C TYR A 113 18.61 -9.44 16.12
N PRO A 114 19.15 -9.53 17.35
CA PRO A 114 18.35 -9.54 18.58
C PRO A 114 17.42 -8.32 18.78
N ASN A 115 17.84 -7.15 18.31
CA ASN A 115 17.11 -5.89 18.42
C ASN A 115 16.17 -5.63 17.23
N HIS A 116 16.08 -6.56 16.29
CA HIS A 116 15.22 -6.45 15.11
C HIS A 116 13.97 -7.32 15.27
N SER A 117 12.99 -7.11 14.40
CA SER A 117 11.78 -7.92 14.27
C SER A 117 11.31 -7.93 12.82
N TYR A 118 10.62 -9.00 12.42
CA TYR A 118 9.93 -9.05 11.13
C TYR A 118 8.56 -8.43 11.27
N ARG A 119 8.22 -7.50 10.39
CA ARG A 119 6.88 -6.96 10.24
C ARG A 119 6.29 -7.45 8.92
N VAL A 120 5.14 -8.11 9.00
CA VAL A 120 4.40 -8.55 7.83
C VAL A 120 3.26 -7.56 7.60
N SER A 121 3.07 -7.17 6.35
CA SER A 121 1.94 -6.35 5.93
C SER A 121 1.17 -7.04 4.82
N LEU A 122 -0.16 -6.88 4.84
CA LEU A 122 -1.08 -7.35 3.81
C LEU A 122 -1.70 -6.12 3.14
N ASP A 123 -1.55 -6.02 1.83
CA ASP A 123 -2.05 -4.89 1.02
C ASP A 123 -1.59 -3.51 1.54
N GLY A 124 -0.37 -3.46 2.09
CA GLY A 124 0.23 -2.27 2.69
C GLY A 124 -0.18 -1.99 4.14
N ALA A 125 -1.11 -2.76 4.72
CA ALA A 125 -1.50 -2.64 6.12
C ALA A 125 -0.71 -3.63 6.99
N PRO A 126 -0.04 -3.20 8.08
CA PRO A 126 0.69 -4.10 8.96
C PRO A 126 -0.29 -5.03 9.69
N VAL A 127 -0.06 -6.34 9.56
CA VAL A 127 -0.90 -7.39 10.15
C VAL A 127 -0.28 -8.01 11.40
N GLY A 128 1.04 -7.91 11.54
CA GLY A 128 1.72 -8.41 12.72
C GLY A 128 3.22 -8.20 12.71
N THR A 129 3.83 -8.49 13.86
CA THR A 129 5.28 -8.46 14.06
C THR A 129 5.69 -9.70 14.82
N THR A 130 6.83 -10.29 14.45
CA THR A 130 7.34 -11.53 15.04
C THR A 130 8.87 -11.56 15.01
N LYS A 131 9.46 -12.40 15.85
CA LYS A 131 10.88 -12.78 15.78
C LYS A 131 11.08 -14.14 15.12
N ASP A 132 10.01 -14.91 14.95
CA ASP A 132 10.02 -16.18 14.26
C ASP A 132 10.00 -15.98 12.75
N ASN A 133 10.42 -17.00 12.01
CA ASN A 133 10.46 -17.01 10.54
C ASN A 133 9.10 -17.26 9.88
N PHE A 134 8.01 -17.09 10.64
CA PHE A 134 6.65 -17.26 10.16
C PHE A 134 5.67 -16.32 10.87
N LEU A 135 4.57 -15.99 10.19
CA LEU A 135 3.41 -15.34 10.77
C LEU A 135 2.14 -15.95 10.20
N GLU A 136 1.16 -16.21 11.05
CA GLU A 136 -0.15 -16.68 10.61
C GLU A 136 -1.09 -15.51 10.32
N LEU A 137 -1.67 -15.50 9.13
CA LEU A 137 -2.75 -14.60 8.74
C LEU A 137 -4.07 -15.32 8.93
N LYS A 138 -5.02 -14.66 9.57
CA LYS A 138 -6.34 -15.19 9.87
C LYS A 138 -7.41 -14.42 9.12
N GLY A 139 -8.38 -15.12 8.55
CA GLY A 139 -9.54 -14.48 7.93
C GLY A 139 -9.20 -13.54 6.77
N VAL A 140 -8.14 -13.84 6.00
CA VAL A 140 -7.83 -13.07 4.79
C VAL A 140 -9.00 -13.18 3.82
N ASN A 141 -9.44 -12.03 3.32
CA ASN A 141 -10.56 -11.98 2.40
C ASN A 141 -10.25 -12.73 1.10
N ARG A 142 -11.29 -13.02 0.33
CA ARG A 142 -11.10 -13.53 -1.04
C ARG A 142 -10.58 -12.43 -1.95
N GLY A 143 -9.83 -12.82 -2.97
CA GLY A 143 -9.25 -11.90 -3.95
C GLY A 143 -7.74 -12.08 -4.05
N THR A 144 -7.13 -11.21 -4.85
CA THR A 144 -5.67 -11.12 -4.95
C THR A 144 -5.17 -10.15 -3.89
N HIS A 145 -4.16 -10.60 -3.15
CA HIS A 145 -3.52 -9.88 -2.07
C HIS A 145 -2.02 -9.80 -2.29
N SER A 146 -1.41 -8.75 -1.77
CA SER A 146 0.04 -8.59 -1.74
C SER A 146 0.53 -8.68 -0.30
N VAL A 147 1.49 -9.57 -0.05
CA VAL A 147 2.20 -9.64 1.24
C VAL A 147 3.58 -9.04 1.11
N SER A 148 3.92 -8.13 2.02
CA SER A 148 5.26 -7.58 2.15
C SER A 148 5.86 -7.93 3.51
N LEU A 149 7.19 -7.97 3.53
CA LEU A 149 7.99 -8.29 4.70
C LEU A 149 9.05 -7.22 4.89
N ASP A 150 9.04 -6.59 6.05
CA ASP A 150 10.07 -5.66 6.49
C ASP A 150 10.82 -6.25 7.69
N VAL A 151 12.11 -6.03 7.76
CA VAL A 151 12.83 -6.05 9.04
C VAL A 151 12.79 -4.65 9.63
N ILE A 152 12.35 -4.56 10.87
CA ILE A 152 12.24 -3.32 11.63
C ILE A 152 13.09 -3.35 12.89
N ASP A 153 13.50 -2.18 13.35
CA ASP A 153 14.15 -1.96 14.64
C ASP A 153 13.45 -0.80 15.40
N ASN A 154 14.10 -0.27 16.44
CA ASN A 154 13.57 0.86 17.22
C ASN A 154 13.54 2.18 16.43
N SER A 155 14.27 2.28 15.33
CA SER A 155 14.39 3.48 14.49
C SER A 155 13.46 3.46 13.27
N GLY A 156 13.05 2.28 12.81
CA GLY A 156 12.11 2.14 11.70
C GLY A 156 12.35 0.89 10.87
N VAL A 157 12.14 1.00 9.55
CA VAL A 157 12.41 -0.07 8.60
C VAL A 157 13.90 -0.12 8.30
N VAL A 158 14.50 -1.28 8.54
CA VAL A 158 15.91 -1.56 8.29
C VAL A 158 16.10 -2.11 6.89
N GLN A 159 15.23 -3.03 6.46
CA GLN A 159 15.30 -3.66 5.13
C GLN A 159 13.94 -4.21 4.74
N SER A 160 13.60 -4.16 3.45
CA SER A 160 12.36 -4.72 2.91
C SER A 160 12.66 -5.84 1.94
N ALA A 161 11.83 -6.88 1.95
CA ALA A 161 11.85 -7.95 0.97
C ALA A 161 11.07 -7.56 -0.29
N THR A 162 11.29 -8.28 -1.39
CA THR A 162 10.38 -8.22 -2.53
C THR A 162 8.98 -8.72 -2.11
N PRO A 163 7.92 -7.92 -2.31
CA PRO A 163 6.56 -8.36 -2.03
C PRO A 163 6.14 -9.53 -2.91
N VAL A 164 5.20 -10.33 -2.41
CA VAL A 164 4.66 -11.50 -3.10
C VAL A 164 3.15 -11.37 -3.22
N GLN A 165 2.62 -11.68 -4.41
CA GLN A 165 1.18 -11.72 -4.64
C GLN A 165 0.64 -13.15 -4.51
N PHE A 166 -0.57 -13.28 -3.98
CA PHE A 166 -1.30 -14.54 -3.94
C PHE A 166 -2.81 -14.29 -4.06
N THR A 167 -3.57 -15.33 -4.40
CA THR A 167 -5.03 -15.24 -4.57
C THR A 167 -5.76 -16.22 -3.66
N ILE A 168 -6.81 -15.77 -2.98
CA ILE A 168 -7.74 -16.63 -2.23
C ILE A 168 -9.07 -16.72 -2.98
N HIS A 169 -9.46 -17.95 -3.33
CA HIS A 169 -10.75 -18.27 -3.93
C HIS A 169 -11.78 -18.67 -2.87
N ARG A 170 -13.06 -18.50 -3.21
CA ARG A 170 -14.15 -19.10 -2.44
C ARG A 170 -14.08 -20.63 -2.57
N PRO A 171 -14.37 -21.38 -1.49
CA PRO A 171 -14.56 -22.81 -1.61
C PRO A 171 -15.74 -23.10 -2.54
N SER A 172 -15.51 -23.97 -3.52
CA SER A 172 -16.58 -24.43 -4.43
C SER A 172 -17.35 -25.55 -3.74
N VAL A 173 -18.64 -25.34 -3.49
CA VAL A 173 -19.53 -26.41 -3.06
C VAL A 173 -19.92 -27.18 -4.32
N LYS A 174 -19.42 -28.41 -4.45
CA LYS A 174 -19.86 -29.32 -5.51
C LYS A 174 -21.24 -29.85 -5.12
N ASN A 175 -22.28 -29.45 -5.86
CA ASN A 175 -23.65 -29.93 -5.71
C ASN A 175 -23.88 -31.18 -6.58
#